data_AF-A0A2K3MJ96-F1
#
_entry.id   AF-A0A2K3MJ96-F1
#
_cell.length_a   1.000
_cell.length_b   1.000
_cell.length_c   1.000
_cell.angle_alpha   90.00
_cell.angle_beta   90.00
_cell.angle_gamma   90.00
#
_symmetry.space_group_name_H-M   'P 1'
#
loop_
_entity.id
_entity.type
_entity.pdbx_description
1 polymer ?
#
loop_
_entity_poly.entity_id
_entity_poly.type
_entity_poly.pdbx_seq_one_letter_code
_entity_poly.pdbx_strand_id
1 'polypeptide(L)'
;MVESKNSDTVHSPIVTYASMLSLLTLCPPFVILLWYTMTVADGSVFNTFEYLNNNGLQGFLNLWPKPTLLACKIIAVYAAFEAALQLLLPGPTVYGPISPAGNRPVYKANGVAAYLVTLLTYVALW
;
A
#
# COMPACT_ATOMS: atom_id res chain seq x y z
N MET A 1 -36.44 -21.68 -9.32
CA MET A 1 -35.57 -22.05 -8.19
C MET A 1 -34.18 -21.61 -8.55
N VAL A 2 -33.69 -20.53 -7.93
CA VAL A 2 -32.33 -20.03 -8.18
C VAL A 2 -31.38 -20.97 -7.43
N GLU A 3 -30.63 -21.76 -8.17
CA GLU A 3 -29.64 -22.68 -7.64
C GLU A 3 -28.58 -21.87 -6.90
N SER A 4 -28.53 -22.04 -5.57
CA SER A 4 -27.53 -21.42 -4.71
C SER A 4 -26.17 -21.97 -5.11
N LYS A 5 -25.45 -21.23 -5.97
CA LYS A 5 -24.07 -21.52 -6.33
C LYS A 5 -23.25 -21.58 -5.04
N ASN A 6 -22.83 -22.78 -4.63
CA ASN A 6 -21.95 -22.96 -3.49
C ASN A 6 -20.73 -22.06 -3.71
N SER A 7 -20.45 -21.20 -2.73
CA SER A 7 -19.25 -20.39 -2.72
C SER A 7 -18.08 -21.33 -2.44
N ASP A 8 -17.47 -21.88 -3.49
CA ASP A 8 -16.30 -22.74 -3.41
C ASP A 8 -15.08 -21.92 -2.96
N THR A 9 -15.04 -21.56 -1.67
CA THR A 9 -13.82 -21.03 -1.07
C THR A 9 -12.84 -22.17 -0.91
N VAL A 10 -11.61 -21.97 -1.39
CA VAL A 10 -10.51 -22.97 -1.32
C VAL A 10 -10.25 -23.46 0.11
N HIS A 11 -10.56 -22.62 1.11
CA HIS A 11 -10.49 -22.94 2.53
C HIS A 11 -11.86 -22.75 3.20
N SER A 12 -12.00 -23.31 4.41
CA SER A 12 -13.16 -23.05 5.25
C SER A 12 -13.37 -21.53 5.45
N PRO A 13 -14.62 -21.02 5.43
CA PRO A 13 -14.90 -19.59 5.58
C PRO A 13 -14.20 -18.95 6.78
N ILE A 14 -14.08 -19.67 7.89
CA ILE A 14 -13.42 -19.15 9.10
C ILE A 14 -11.92 -18.86 8.88
N VAL A 15 -11.22 -19.73 8.16
CA VAL A 15 -9.78 -19.56 7.84
C VAL A 15 -9.59 -18.39 6.88
N THR A 16 -10.50 -18.26 5.91
CA THR A 16 -10.51 -17.14 4.96
C THR A 16 -10.68 -15.81 5.68
N TYR A 17 -11.70 -15.67 6.54
CA TYR A 17 -11.92 -14.42 7.25
C TYR A 17 -10.82 -14.12 8.28
N ALA A 18 -10.36 -15.14 9.02
CA ALA A 18 -9.28 -14.97 9.98
C ALA A 18 -7.98 -14.50 9.30
N SER A 19 -7.62 -15.07 8.16
CA SER A 19 -6.42 -14.68 7.42
C SER A 19 -6.53 -13.26 6.85
N MET A 20 -7.69 -12.90 6.27
CA MET A 20 -7.94 -11.54 5.77
C MET A 20 -7.84 -10.50 6.89
N LEU A 21 -8.51 -10.73 8.02
CA LEU A 21 -8.46 -9.82 9.18
C LEU A 21 -7.06 -9.73 9.76
N SER A 22 -6.33 -10.84 9.84
CA SER A 22 -4.94 -10.85 10.29
C SER A 22 -4.06 -10.00 9.37
N LEU A 23 -4.18 -10.14 8.05
CA LEU A 23 -3.38 -9.34 7.11
C LEU A 23 -3.70 -7.84 7.23
N LEU A 24 -4.97 -7.47 7.28
CA LEU A 24 -5.38 -6.06 7.39
C LEU A 24 -4.95 -5.43 8.71
N THR A 25 -4.97 -6.18 9.81
CA THR A 25 -4.66 -5.66 11.15
C THR A 25 -3.18 -5.74 11.51
N LEU A 26 -2.45 -6.76 11.03
CA LEU A 26 -1.04 -6.99 11.38
C LEU A 26 -0.05 -6.36 10.39
N CYS A 27 -0.43 -6.07 9.15
CA CYS A 27 0.47 -5.39 8.21
C CYS A 27 0.89 -3.99 8.67
N PRO A 28 -0.03 -3.08 9.07
CA PRO A 28 0.36 -1.77 9.58
C PRO A 28 1.31 -1.81 10.78
N PRO A 29 1.01 -2.53 11.90
CA PRO A 29 1.92 -2.58 13.04
C PRO A 29 3.26 -3.22 12.68
N PHE A 30 3.28 -4.21 11.78
CA PHE A 30 4.53 -4.80 11.28
C PHE A 30 5.41 -3.77 10.55
N VAL A 31 4.84 -2.96 9.66
CA VAL A 31 5.59 -1.89 8.97
C VAL A 31 6.10 -0.84 9.94
N ILE A 32 5.33 -0.46 10.96
CA ILE A 32 5.79 0.47 12.01
C ILE A 32 6.98 -0.10 12.79
N LEU A 33 6.94 -1.39 13.15
CA LEU A 33 8.06 -2.06 13.83
C LEU A 33 9.30 -2.15 12.94
N LEU A 34 9.13 -2.47 11.66
CA LEU A 34 10.24 -2.46 10.69
C LEU A 34 10.87 -1.08 10.57
N TRP A 35 10.05 -0.02 10.44
CA TRP A 35 10.54 1.35 10.37
C TRP A 35 11.31 1.74 11.63
N TYR A 36 10.78 1.47 12.83
CA TYR A 36 11.46 1.76 14.09
C TYR A 36 12.79 1.00 14.18
N THR A 37 12.77 -0.29 13.82
CA THR A 37 13.98 -1.13 13.84
C THR A 37 15.07 -0.50 12.97
N MET A 38 14.74 -0.09 11.75
CA MET A 38 15.71 0.41 10.78
C MET A 38 16.15 1.85 11.03
N THR A 39 15.30 2.70 11.62
CA THR A 39 15.55 4.14 11.73
C THR A 39 15.93 4.61 13.13
N VAL A 40 15.54 3.87 14.17
CA VAL A 40 15.76 4.24 15.58
C VAL A 40 16.62 3.20 16.30
N ALA A 41 16.44 1.91 16.00
CA ALA A 41 17.18 0.83 16.65
C ALA A 41 18.42 0.36 15.87
N ASP A 42 18.93 1.15 14.92
CA ASP A 42 20.10 0.85 14.09
C ASP A 42 20.06 -0.51 13.35
N GLY A 43 18.86 -0.97 13.01
CA GLY A 43 18.62 -2.27 12.39
C GLY A 43 18.61 -3.46 13.38
N SER A 44 18.79 -3.22 14.68
CA SER A 44 18.78 -4.26 15.71
C SER A 44 17.37 -4.66 16.13
N VAL A 45 16.98 -5.88 15.78
CA VAL A 45 15.71 -6.50 16.23
C VAL A 45 15.71 -6.67 17.75
N PHE A 46 16.86 -6.99 18.35
CA PHE A 46 16.97 -7.19 19.79
C PHE A 46 16.66 -5.92 20.56
N ASN A 47 17.22 -4.78 20.14
CA ASN A 47 16.98 -3.48 20.77
C ASN A 47 15.51 -3.05 20.63
N THR A 48 14.88 -3.38 19.51
CA THR A 48 13.45 -3.14 19.30
C THR A 48 12.60 -3.98 20.25
N PHE A 49 12.93 -5.26 20.41
CA PHE A 49 12.24 -6.13 21.36
C PHE A 49 12.43 -5.67 22.81
N GLU A 50 13.65 -5.28 23.19
CA GLU A 50 13.95 -4.72 24.51
C GLU A 50 13.13 -3.46 24.79
N TYR A 51 13.04 -2.54 23.81
CA TYR A 51 12.20 -1.34 23.92
C TYR A 51 10.73 -1.69 24.14
N LEU A 52 10.17 -2.63 23.37
CA LEU A 52 8.79 -3.06 23.52
C LEU A 52 8.53 -3.75 24.86
N ASN A 53 9.48 -4.56 25.33
CA ASN A 53 9.37 -5.23 26.62
C ASN A 53 9.38 -4.23 27.78
N ASN A 54 10.20 -3.18 27.68
CA ASN A 54 10.33 -2.16 28.72
C ASN A 54 9.17 -1.14 28.72
N ASN A 55 8.56 -0.85 27.56
CA ASN A 55 7.52 0.18 27.43
C ASN A 55 6.11 -0.38 27.18
N GLY A 56 5.99 -1.69 26.94
CA GLY A 56 4.74 -2.41 26.73
C GLY A 56 3.89 -1.85 25.58
N LEU A 57 2.57 -1.99 25.74
CA LEU A 57 1.59 -1.52 24.75
C LEU A 57 1.62 0.00 24.55
N GLN A 58 1.92 0.77 25.61
CA GLN A 58 1.98 2.23 25.49
C GLN A 58 3.18 2.67 24.65
N GLY A 59 4.35 2.03 24.85
CA GLY A 59 5.51 2.21 23.99
C GLY A 59 5.19 1.90 22.54
N PHE A 60 4.51 0.78 22.30
CA PHE A 60 4.08 0.39 20.96
C PHE A 60 3.15 1.43 20.30
N LEU A 61 2.14 1.94 21.02
CA LEU A 61 1.25 2.98 20.51
C LEU A 61 1.99 4.31 20.23
N ASN A 62 3.01 4.62 21.02
CA ASN A 62 3.82 5.82 20.81
C ASN A 62 4.69 5.75 19.54
N LEU A 63 4.94 4.56 18.98
CA LEU A 63 5.65 4.40 17.71
C LEU A 63 4.83 4.86 16.49
N TRP A 64 3.51 4.99 16.63
CA TRP A 64 2.64 5.31 15.50
C TRP A 64 2.87 6.76 15.04
N PRO A 65 3.09 6.98 13.73
CA PRO A 65 3.28 8.32 13.21
C PRO A 65 2.00 9.14 13.38
N LYS A 66 2.14 10.36 13.91
CA LYS A 66 1.03 11.30 14.00
C LYS A 66 0.86 12.00 12.64
N PRO A 67 -0.29 11.88 11.97
CA PRO A 67 -0.51 12.53 10.69
C PRO A 67 -0.41 14.05 10.85
N THR A 68 0.50 14.68 10.11
CA THR A 68 0.65 16.13 10.09
C THR A 68 -0.04 16.69 8.85
N LEU A 69 -0.58 17.92 8.96
CA LEU A 69 -1.22 18.58 7.82
C LEU A 69 -0.26 18.73 6.63
N LEU A 70 1.02 18.98 6.92
CA LEU A 70 2.07 19.06 5.90
C LEU A 70 2.25 17.71 5.17
N ALA A 71 2.39 16.61 5.91
CA ALA A 71 2.55 15.28 5.30
C ALA A 71 1.33 14.91 4.45
N CYS A 72 0.12 15.14 4.95
CA CYS A 72 -1.10 14.91 4.18
C CYS A 72 -1.14 15.74 2.90
N LYS A 73 -0.75 17.02 2.96
CA LYS A 73 -0.69 17.90 1.78
C LYS A 73 0.32 17.40 0.75
N ILE A 74 1.52 17.01 1.19
CA ILE A 74 2.57 16.47 0.29
C ILE A 74 2.06 15.22 -0.42
N ILE A 75 1.49 14.26 0.33
CA ILE A 75 0.95 13.01 -0.24
C ILE A 75 -0.19 13.32 -1.22
N ALA A 76 -1.12 14.21 -0.87
CA ALA A 76 -2.26 14.54 -1.71
C ALA A 76 -1.84 15.22 -3.02
N VAL A 77 -0.89 16.18 -2.95
CA VAL A 77 -0.37 16.86 -4.15
C VAL A 77 0.38 15.87 -5.04
N TYR A 78 1.24 15.03 -4.47
CA TYR A 78 1.97 14.00 -5.22
C TYR A 78 1.01 13.00 -5.88
N ALA A 79 0.00 12.51 -5.15
CA ALA A 79 -1.01 11.60 -5.71
C ALA A 79 -1.81 12.24 -6.85
N ALA A 80 -2.18 13.52 -6.72
CA ALA A 80 -2.87 14.25 -7.78
C ALA A 80 -1.99 14.46 -9.01
N PHE A 81 -0.70 14.74 -8.81
CA PHE A 81 0.28 14.84 -9.89
C PHE A 81 0.44 13.51 -10.65
N GLU A 82 0.66 12.39 -9.95
CA GLU A 82 0.76 11.07 -10.56
C GLU A 82 -0.53 10.66 -11.30
N ALA A 83 -1.70 10.96 -10.72
CA ALA A 83 -2.98 10.72 -11.38
C ALA A 83 -3.13 11.55 -12.68
N ALA A 84 -2.67 12.80 -12.68
CA ALA A 84 -2.65 13.64 -13.87
C ALA A 84 -1.70 13.08 -14.94
N LEU A 85 -0.52 12.61 -14.56
CA LEU A 85 0.41 11.96 -15.50
C LEU A 85 -0.20 10.70 -16.11
N GLN A 86 -0.80 9.83 -15.30
CA GLN A 86 -1.44 8.60 -15.75
C GLN A 86 -2.56 8.87 -16.77
N LEU A 87 -3.35 9.93 -16.56
CA LEU A 87 -4.45 10.31 -17.44
C LEU A 87 -3.95 11.02 -18.72
N LEU A 88 -3.10 12.04 -18.56
CA LEU A 88 -2.77 13.00 -19.60
C LEU A 88 -1.58 12.58 -20.47
N LEU A 89 -0.53 11.96 -19.91
CA LEU A 89 0.66 11.62 -20.69
C LEU A 89 0.34 10.61 -21.80
N PRO A 90 0.79 10.83 -23.05
CA PRO A 90 0.52 9.92 -24.15
C PRO A 90 1.13 8.54 -23.90
N GLY A 91 0.51 7.51 -24.46
CA GLY A 91 0.99 6.13 -24.36
C GLY A 91 0.13 5.21 -25.22
N PRO A 92 0.67 4.07 -25.67
CA PRO A 92 -0.09 3.10 -26.44
C PRO A 92 -1.24 2.52 -25.61
N THR A 93 -2.36 2.27 -26.29
CA THR A 93 -3.50 1.57 -25.70
C THR A 93 -3.22 0.07 -25.63
N VAL A 94 -3.40 -0.51 -24.45
CA VAL A 94 -3.22 -1.95 -24.20
C VAL A 94 -4.53 -2.51 -23.64
N TYR A 95 -4.88 -3.72 -24.05
CA TYR A 95 -6.11 -4.35 -23.61
C TYR A 95 -5.84 -5.45 -22.59
N GLY A 96 -6.62 -5.44 -21.51
CA GLY A 96 -6.63 -6.52 -20.54
C GLY A 96 -7.23 -7.82 -21.09
N PRO A 97 -7.19 -8.90 -20.29
CA PRO A 97 -7.92 -10.13 -20.59
C PRO A 97 -9.43 -9.86 -20.56
N ILE A 98 -10.17 -10.66 -21.32
CA ILE A 98 -11.64 -10.63 -21.30
C ILE A 98 -12.10 -11.20 -19.96
N SER A 99 -12.91 -10.45 -19.22
CA SER A 99 -13.47 -10.90 -17.95
C SER A 99 -14.49 -12.02 -18.16
N PRO A 100 -14.82 -12.81 -17.13
CA PRO A 100 -15.90 -13.80 -17.21
C PRO A 100 -17.26 -13.20 -17.62
N ALA A 101 -17.46 -11.90 -17.38
CA ALA A 101 -18.65 -11.15 -17.79
C ALA A 101 -18.57 -10.60 -19.23
N GLY A 102 -17.50 -10.90 -19.98
CA GLY A 102 -17.29 -10.46 -21.36
C GLY A 102 -16.69 -9.05 -21.52
N ASN A 103 -16.39 -8.35 -20.42
CA ASN A 103 -15.82 -7.01 -20.47
C ASN A 103 -14.32 -7.07 -20.75
N ARG A 104 -13.81 -6.20 -21.63
CA ARG A 104 -12.37 -6.08 -21.91
C ARG A 104 -11.84 -4.72 -21.45
N PRO A 105 -11.09 -4.66 -20.33
CA PRO A 105 -10.51 -3.40 -19.86
C PRO A 105 -9.53 -2.81 -20.88
N VAL A 106 -9.54 -1.49 -21.01
CA VAL A 106 -8.64 -0.72 -21.87
C VAL A 106 -7.73 0.13 -20.99
N TYR A 107 -6.42 0.01 -21.17
CA TYR A 107 -5.40 0.70 -20.38
C TYR A 107 -4.49 1.54 -21.28
N LYS A 108 -3.91 2.60 -20.69
CA LYS A 108 -2.87 3.43 -21.32
C LYS A 108 -1.52 3.03 -20.73
N ALA A 109 -0.60 2.54 -21.57
CA ALA A 109 0.71 2.10 -21.12
C ALA A 109 1.74 3.25 -21.17
N ASN A 110 1.67 4.17 -20.21
CA ASN A 110 2.56 5.32 -20.10
C ASN A 110 3.45 5.31 -18.84
N GLY A 111 3.52 4.18 -18.11
CA GLY A 111 4.23 4.10 -16.82
C GLY A 111 5.70 4.52 -16.85
N VAL A 112 6.46 4.15 -17.90
CA VAL A 112 7.87 4.56 -18.04
C VAL A 112 7.98 6.07 -18.29
N ALA A 113 7.09 6.63 -19.10
CA ALA A 113 7.06 8.06 -19.36
C ALA A 113 6.69 8.85 -18.10
N ALA A 114 5.67 8.39 -17.36
CA ALA A 114 5.27 8.97 -16.08
C ALA A 114 6.44 8.96 -15.08
N TYR A 115 7.11 7.81 -14.92
CA TYR A 115 8.29 7.67 -14.06
C TYR A 115 9.40 8.69 -14.40
N LEU A 116 9.75 8.82 -15.69
CA LEU A 116 10.78 9.77 -16.12
C LEU A 116 10.38 11.22 -15.83
N VAL A 117 9.12 11.59 -16.11
CA VAL A 117 8.62 12.94 -15.82
C VAL A 117 8.65 13.22 -14.32
N THR A 118 8.22 12.28 -13.49
CA THR A 118 8.27 12.41 -12.03
C THR A 118 9.70 12.58 -11.53
N LEU A 119 10.64 11.76 -12.01
CA LEU A 119 12.04 11.84 -11.60
C LEU A 119 12.69 13.18 -12.02
N LEU A 120 12.47 13.61 -13.27
CA LEU A 120 12.98 14.88 -13.77
C LEU A 120 12.37 16.06 -12.99
N THR A 121 11.07 16.01 -12.68
CA THR A 121 10.39 17.03 -11.90
C THR A 121 10.97 17.10 -10.48
N TYR A 122 11.20 15.95 -9.84
CA TYR A 122 11.83 15.89 -8.52
C TYR A 122 13.23 16.51 -8.54
N VAL A 123 14.10 16.10 -9.47
CA VAL A 123 15.47 16.63 -9.58
C VAL A 123 15.49 18.12 -9.91
N ALA A 124 14.55 18.62 -10.71
CA ALA A 124 14.47 20.03 -11.08
C ALA A 124 13.97 20.93 -9.94
N LEU A 125 13.18 20.39 -9.01
CA LEU A 125 12.64 21.11 -7.85
C LEU A 125 13.50 20.97 -6.58
N TRP A 126 14.53 20.12 -6.61
CA TRP A 126 15.46 19.86 -5.51
C TRP A 126 16.54 20.93 -5.41
#